data_AF-A0A959CTD4-F1
#
_entry.id   AF-A0A959CTD4-F1
#
_cell.length_a   1.000
_cell.length_b   1.000
_cell.length_c   1.000
_cell.angle_alpha   90.00
_cell.angle_beta   90.00
_cell.angle_gamma   90.00
#
_symmetry.space_group_name_H-M   'P 1'
#
loop_
_entity.id
_entity.type
_entity.pdbx_description
1 polymer ?
#
loop_
_entity_poly.entity_id
_entity_poly.type
_entity_poly.pdbx_seq_one_letter_code
_entity_poly.pdbx_strand_id
1 'polypeptide(L)'
;SRGRLYHIGTVPSSKGNTYVADLRMMVSATPQGIRPISIYARRAAKPLADHIEAGANSWDMLGTNLSIKEGDNNWGSDTTRLMLMDRRDFNKLGLGLDDLVDAYIQTVLSMIAIDKMAATLFNTKNKFRTRLFRSLDDDRALIDEIML
;
A
#
# COMPACT_ATOMS: atom_id res chain seq x y z
N SER A 1 3.82 23.03 13.60
CA SER A 1 2.75 22.07 13.95
C SER A 1 3.20 20.69 13.51
N ARG A 2 3.20 19.69 14.41
CA ARG A 2 3.40 18.28 13.99
C ARG A 2 2.07 17.81 13.38
N GLY A 3 2.09 17.31 12.15
CA GLY A 3 0.87 16.81 11.49
C GLY A 3 0.19 15.74 12.33
N ARG A 4 -1.13 15.83 12.50
CA ARG A 4 -1.92 14.75 13.10
C ARG A 4 -2.15 13.71 12.01
N LEU A 5 -1.69 12.49 12.25
CA LEU A 5 -1.98 11.34 11.38
C LEU A 5 -3.38 10.85 11.73
N TYR A 6 -4.26 10.81 10.73
CA TYR A 6 -5.59 10.22 10.85
C TYR A 6 -5.59 8.93 10.05
N HIS A 7 -6.10 7.84 10.64
CA HIS A 7 -6.36 6.63 9.88
C HIS A 7 -7.59 6.87 9.01
N ILE A 8 -7.44 6.67 7.71
CA ILE A 8 -8.58 6.62 6.80
C ILE A 8 -9.31 5.32 7.09
N GLY A 9 -10.52 5.45 7.61
CA GLY A 9 -11.42 4.34 7.90
C GLY A 9 -12.58 4.29 6.93
N THR A 10 -13.23 3.15 6.82
CA THR A 10 -14.51 3.03 6.12
C THR A 10 -15.57 3.89 6.82
N VAL A 11 -16.57 4.36 6.08
CA VAL A 11 -17.83 4.83 6.65
C VAL A 11 -18.37 3.76 7.61
N PRO A 12 -18.90 4.12 8.79
CA PRO A 12 -19.46 3.17 9.73
C PRO A 12 -20.49 2.26 9.07
N SER A 13 -20.36 0.95 9.32
CA SER A 13 -21.37 -0.01 8.87
C SER A 13 -22.70 0.22 9.60
N SER A 14 -23.76 -0.48 9.18
CA SER A 14 -25.07 -0.44 9.87
C SER A 14 -25.00 -0.85 11.36
N LYS A 15 -23.92 -1.53 11.78
CA LYS A 15 -23.66 -1.91 13.18
C LYS A 15 -22.74 -0.91 13.91
N GLY A 16 -22.40 0.22 13.31
CA GLY A 16 -21.46 1.21 13.85
C GLY A 16 -19.98 0.90 13.64
N ASN A 17 -19.65 -0.30 13.14
CA ASN A 17 -18.26 -0.71 12.95
C ASN A 17 -17.54 0.11 11.88
N THR A 18 -16.36 0.63 12.21
CA THR A 18 -15.42 1.30 11.30
C THR A 18 -14.18 0.44 11.13
N TYR A 19 -13.66 0.32 9.92
CA TYR A 19 -12.49 -0.50 9.62
C TYR A 19 -11.38 0.38 9.03
N VAL A 20 -10.12 0.11 9.37
CA VAL A 20 -9.00 0.69 8.63
C VAL A 20 -9.04 0.19 7.20
N ALA A 21 -8.82 1.09 6.25
CA ALA A 21 -8.68 0.76 4.85
C ALA A 21 -7.50 1.52 4.24
N ASP A 22 -6.86 0.92 3.23
CA ASP A 22 -5.94 1.62 2.35
C ASP A 22 -6.51 1.71 0.95
N LEU A 23 -6.24 2.84 0.29
CA LEU A 23 -6.54 3.06 -1.11
C LEU A 23 -5.28 2.82 -1.95
N ARG A 24 -5.43 2.09 -3.05
CA ARG A 24 -4.37 1.83 -4.01
C ARG A 24 -4.78 2.34 -5.37
N MET A 25 -4.06 3.36 -5.83
CA MET A 25 -4.15 3.84 -7.20
C MET A 25 -3.00 3.25 -8.01
N MET A 26 -3.32 2.60 -9.13
CA MET A 26 -2.34 2.15 -10.10
C MET A 26 -2.25 3.17 -11.22
N VAL A 27 -1.03 3.54 -11.59
CA VAL A 27 -0.75 4.49 -12.68
C VAL A 27 0.23 3.87 -13.68
N SER A 28 0.21 4.34 -14.92
CA SER A 28 1.20 3.99 -15.94
C SER A 28 1.69 5.21 -16.68
N ALA A 29 2.97 5.19 -17.06
CA ALA A 29 3.59 6.19 -17.90
C ALA A 29 3.20 5.96 -19.37
N THR A 30 2.74 7.02 -20.03
CA THR A 30 2.46 7.05 -21.47
C THR A 30 3.27 8.18 -22.11
N PRO A 31 3.42 8.21 -23.45
CA PRO A 31 4.06 9.34 -24.13
C PRO A 31 3.39 10.70 -23.85
N GLN A 32 2.11 10.71 -23.44
CA GLN A 32 1.32 11.90 -23.11
C GLN A 32 1.30 12.19 -21.60
N GLY A 33 2.14 11.51 -20.81
CA GLY A 33 2.21 11.65 -19.36
C GLY A 33 1.68 10.44 -18.60
N ILE A 34 1.61 10.58 -17.27
CA ILE A 34 1.18 9.49 -16.39
C ILE A 34 -0.35 9.45 -16.36
N ARG A 35 -0.93 8.24 -16.40
CA ARG A 35 -2.38 8.03 -16.44
C ARG A 35 -2.80 7.03 -15.35
N PRO A 36 -3.89 7.26 -14.63
CA PRO A 36 -4.46 6.26 -13.74
C PRO A 36 -5.00 5.07 -14.57
N ILE A 37 -4.80 3.86 -14.06
CA ILE A 37 -5.26 2.61 -14.71
C ILE A 37 -6.41 2.00 -13.91
N SER A 38 -6.25 1.90 -12.60
CA SER A 38 -7.24 1.27 -11.73
C SER A 38 -7.09 1.75 -10.31
N ILE A 39 -8.18 1.61 -9.57
CA ILE A 39 -8.28 1.99 -8.17
C ILE A 39 -8.98 0.86 -7.44
N TYR A 40 -8.41 0.43 -6.34
CA TYR A 40 -9.03 -0.49 -5.42
C TYR A 40 -8.58 -0.17 -4.00
N ALA A 41 -9.35 -0.63 -3.02
CA ALA A 41 -8.98 -0.52 -1.62
C ALA A 41 -8.97 -1.90 -0.97
N ARG A 42 -8.29 -1.98 0.17
CA ARG A 42 -8.31 -3.17 1.02
C ARG A 42 -8.68 -2.75 2.41
N ARG A 43 -9.48 -3.59 3.06
CA ARG A 43 -9.94 -3.37 4.42
C ARG A 43 -9.24 -4.31 5.40
N ALA A 44 -9.04 -3.85 6.63
CA ALA A 44 -8.62 -4.68 7.73
C ALA A 44 -9.62 -5.83 8.00
N ALA A 45 -9.15 -6.88 8.65
CA ALA A 45 -9.96 -8.07 8.94
C ALA A 45 -11.01 -7.79 10.02
N LYS A 46 -10.65 -6.99 11.03
CA LYS A 46 -11.50 -6.61 12.15
C LYS A 46 -11.72 -5.10 12.17
N PRO A 47 -12.88 -4.65 12.68
CA PRO A 47 -13.11 -3.22 12.88
C PRO A 47 -12.24 -2.69 14.02
N LEU A 48 -12.09 -1.36 14.07
CA LEU A 48 -11.53 -0.68 15.23
C LEU A 48 -12.43 -0.95 16.44
N ALA A 49 -11.84 -1.50 17.49
CA ALA A 49 -12.53 -1.74 18.75
C ALA A 49 -12.43 -0.51 19.66
N ASP A 50 -13.52 -0.21 20.36
CA ASP A 50 -13.57 0.89 21.34
C ASP A 50 -12.72 0.58 22.59
N HIS A 51 -12.60 -0.71 22.93
CA HIS A 51 -11.77 -1.20 24.03
C HIS A 51 -10.83 -2.29 23.52
N ILE A 52 -9.54 -2.17 23.85
CA ILE A 52 -8.51 -3.14 23.47
C ILE A 52 -8.14 -3.96 24.69
N GLU A 53 -8.48 -5.26 24.66
CA GLU A 53 -8.04 -6.20 25.69
C GLU A 53 -6.53 -6.43 25.62
N ALA A 54 -5.91 -6.70 26.77
CA ALA A 54 -4.49 -7.02 26.82
C ALA A 54 -4.18 -8.29 26.00
N GLY A 55 -3.23 -8.20 25.07
CA GLY A 55 -2.88 -9.29 24.16
C GLY A 55 -3.73 -9.38 22.89
N ALA A 56 -4.64 -8.42 22.65
CA ALA A 56 -5.37 -8.36 21.40
C ALA A 56 -4.42 -8.16 20.20
N ASN A 57 -4.68 -8.92 19.12
CA ASN A 57 -3.92 -8.79 17.88
C ASN A 57 -4.31 -7.51 17.15
N SER A 58 -3.50 -6.45 17.31
CA SER A 58 -3.72 -5.16 16.66
C SER A 58 -3.61 -5.23 15.13
N TRP A 59 -2.85 -6.19 14.59
CA TRP A 59 -2.69 -6.34 13.14
C TRP A 59 -4.00 -6.67 12.45
N ASP A 60 -4.90 -7.42 13.09
CA ASP A 60 -6.20 -7.73 12.50
C ASP A 60 -7.05 -6.47 12.27
N MET A 61 -6.81 -5.40 13.05
CA MET A 61 -7.56 -4.13 12.98
C MET A 61 -6.85 -3.06 12.13
N LEU A 62 -5.52 -3.06 12.11
CA LEU A 62 -4.73 -2.04 11.44
C LEU A 62 -4.14 -2.50 10.10
N GLY A 63 -3.92 -3.80 9.96
CA GLY A 63 -3.31 -4.42 8.79
C GLY A 63 -4.33 -4.68 7.69
N THR A 64 -4.04 -4.19 6.50
CA THR A 64 -4.91 -4.34 5.32
C THR A 64 -4.36 -5.36 4.30
N ASN A 65 -3.28 -6.06 4.64
CA ASN A 65 -2.75 -7.14 3.81
C ASN A 65 -3.78 -8.27 3.65
N LEU A 66 -3.87 -8.79 2.43
CA LEU A 66 -4.82 -9.85 2.08
C LEU A 66 -4.23 -11.25 2.27
N SER A 67 -2.89 -11.35 2.33
CA SER A 67 -2.17 -12.61 2.48
C SER A 67 -2.55 -13.31 3.79
N ILE A 68 -2.91 -14.59 3.69
CA ILE A 68 -3.15 -15.46 4.83
C ILE A 68 -2.08 -16.56 4.80
N LYS A 69 -1.36 -16.75 5.90
CA LYS A 69 -0.41 -17.86 6.00
C LYS A 69 -1.18 -19.16 6.18
N GLU A 70 -1.04 -20.09 5.25
CA GLU A 70 -1.72 -21.40 5.28
C GLU A 70 -0.76 -22.53 5.67
N GLY A 71 0.55 -22.29 5.59
CA GLY A 71 1.58 -23.25 5.95
C GLY A 71 2.99 -22.72 5.67
N ASP A 72 3.98 -23.61 5.62
CA ASP A 72 5.34 -23.26 5.24
C ASP A 72 5.42 -22.97 3.75
N ASN A 73 5.84 -21.76 3.40
CA ASN A 73 5.84 -21.22 2.03
C ASN A 73 4.49 -21.33 1.29
N ASN A 74 3.38 -21.48 2.02
CA ASN A 74 2.04 -21.48 1.45
C ASN A 74 1.22 -20.29 1.97
N TRP A 75 0.66 -19.53 1.04
CA TRP A 75 -0.06 -18.30 1.30
C TRP A 75 -1.35 -18.23 0.48
N GLY A 76 -2.48 -18.10 1.18
CA GLY A 76 -3.77 -17.76 0.60
C GLY A 76 -3.98 -16.25 0.50
N SER A 77 -5.14 -15.84 -0.02
CA SER A 77 -5.54 -14.43 -0.08
C SER A 77 -7.02 -14.25 0.28
N ASP A 78 -7.30 -13.38 1.23
CA ASP A 78 -8.66 -12.99 1.58
C ASP A 78 -9.20 -11.94 0.60
N THR A 79 -9.76 -12.42 -0.51
CA THR A 79 -10.32 -11.56 -1.55
C THR A 79 -11.63 -10.89 -1.13
N THR A 80 -12.27 -11.32 -0.03
CA THR A 80 -13.53 -10.72 0.44
C THR A 80 -13.35 -9.32 1.02
N ARG A 81 -12.11 -8.98 1.41
CA ARG A 81 -11.73 -7.66 1.93
C ARG A 81 -11.27 -6.68 0.84
N LEU A 82 -11.31 -7.11 -0.43
CA LEU A 82 -11.00 -6.28 -1.58
C LEU A 82 -12.23 -5.45 -1.97
N MET A 83 -12.05 -4.13 -2.02
CA MET A 83 -13.10 -3.17 -2.38
C MET A 83 -12.73 -2.54 -3.72
N LEU A 84 -13.35 -3.02 -4.79
CA LEU A 84 -13.09 -2.57 -6.16
C LEU A 84 -13.94 -1.34 -6.50
N MET A 85 -13.35 -0.35 -7.19
CA MET A 85 -14.02 0.91 -7.53
C MET A 85 -15.30 0.74 -8.37
N ASP A 86 -15.38 -0.32 -9.18
CA ASP A 86 -16.55 -0.68 -9.99
C ASP A 86 -17.70 -1.27 -9.17
N ARG A 87 -17.49 -1.59 -7.88
CA ARG A 87 -18.51 -2.19 -7.01
C ARG A 87 -19.12 -1.16 -6.09
N ARG A 88 -20.42 -1.37 -5.78
CA ARG A 88 -21.18 -0.54 -4.81
C ARG A 88 -20.48 -0.42 -3.45
N ASP A 89 -19.74 -1.44 -3.06
CA ASP A 89 -19.02 -1.48 -1.80
C ASP A 89 -17.91 -0.43 -1.70
N PHE A 90 -17.37 0.07 -2.82
CA PHE A 90 -16.35 1.13 -2.79
C PHE A 90 -16.83 2.42 -2.13
N ASN A 91 -18.12 2.74 -2.27
CA ASN A 91 -18.72 3.91 -1.64
C ASN A 91 -18.67 3.85 -0.11
N LYS A 92 -18.48 2.66 0.49
CA LYS A 92 -18.28 2.51 1.94
C LYS A 92 -16.95 3.08 2.41
N LEU A 93 -16.04 3.47 1.52
CA LEU A 93 -14.80 4.14 1.90
C LEU A 93 -15.02 5.63 2.21
N GLY A 94 -16.12 6.22 1.77
CA GLY A 94 -16.41 7.64 2.02
C GLY A 94 -15.45 8.60 1.34
N LEU A 95 -14.81 8.18 0.24
CA LEU A 95 -13.82 8.97 -0.50
C LEU A 95 -14.50 10.03 -1.36
N GLY A 96 -13.98 11.25 -1.29
CA GLY A 96 -14.29 12.34 -2.20
C GLY A 96 -13.34 12.37 -3.40
N LEU A 97 -13.62 13.30 -4.33
CA LEU A 97 -12.74 13.54 -5.48
C LEU A 97 -11.34 13.99 -5.03
N ASP A 98 -11.26 14.82 -3.99
CA ASP A 98 -10.00 15.33 -3.46
C ASP A 98 -9.10 14.19 -2.94
N ASP A 99 -9.67 13.18 -2.28
CA ASP A 99 -8.92 11.99 -1.83
C ASP A 99 -8.34 11.21 -3.03
N LEU A 100 -9.09 11.14 -4.14
CA LEU A 100 -8.61 10.49 -5.36
C LEU A 100 -7.50 11.29 -6.04
N VAL A 101 -7.58 12.62 -6.01
CA VAL A 101 -6.53 13.51 -6.51
C VAL A 101 -5.26 13.36 -5.67
N ASP A 102 -5.38 13.35 -4.34
CA ASP A 102 -4.24 13.14 -3.44
C ASP A 102 -3.59 11.77 -3.65
N ALA A 103 -4.39 10.72 -3.79
CA ALA A 103 -3.90 9.37 -4.09
C ALA A 103 -3.16 9.31 -5.43
N TYR A 104 -3.66 10.01 -6.46
CA TYR A 104 -2.98 10.13 -7.75
C TYR A 104 -1.63 10.84 -7.61
N ILE A 105 -1.61 12.01 -6.95
CA ILE A 105 -0.39 12.80 -6.75
C ILE A 105 0.65 11.98 -5.96
N GLN A 106 0.25 11.35 -4.86
CA GLN A 106 1.15 10.53 -4.05
C GLN A 106 1.72 9.36 -4.84
N THR A 107 0.91 8.71 -5.68
CA THR A 107 1.36 7.58 -6.51
C THR A 107 2.35 8.05 -7.58
N VAL A 108 2.06 9.17 -8.26
CA VAL A 108 2.96 9.76 -9.25
C VAL A 108 4.30 10.16 -8.63
N LEU A 109 4.26 10.84 -7.48
CA LEU A 109 5.49 11.25 -6.78
C LEU A 109 6.31 10.05 -6.32
N SER A 110 5.65 9.00 -5.82
CA SER A 110 6.33 7.76 -5.42
C SER A 110 6.99 7.07 -6.61
N MET A 111 6.31 6.99 -7.75
CA MET A 111 6.86 6.41 -8.97
C MET A 111 8.10 7.18 -9.44
N ILE A 112 8.06 8.52 -9.43
CA ILE A 112 9.21 9.36 -9.80
C ILE A 112 10.36 9.20 -8.80
N ALA A 113 10.06 9.07 -7.50
CA ALA A 113 11.08 8.87 -6.48
C ALA A 113 11.80 7.51 -6.65
N ILE A 114 11.04 6.45 -6.96
CA ILE A 114 11.60 5.12 -7.25
C ILE A 114 12.49 5.18 -8.49
N ASP A 115 12.03 5.82 -9.57
CA ASP A 115 12.81 5.97 -10.81
C ASP A 115 14.10 6.76 -10.59
N LYS A 116 14.03 7.87 -9.85
CA LYS A 116 15.22 8.64 -9.46
C LYS A 116 16.18 7.85 -8.59
N MET A 117 15.68 7.03 -7.67
CA MET A 117 16.51 6.15 -6.84
C MET A 117 17.19 5.10 -7.70
N ALA A 118 16.45 4.47 -8.61
CA ALA A 118 16.99 3.50 -9.56
C ALA A 118 18.10 4.12 -10.41
N ALA A 119 17.90 5.31 -10.98
CA ALA A 119 18.93 6.03 -11.72
C ALA A 119 20.17 6.35 -10.86
N THR A 120 19.97 6.70 -9.58
CA THR A 120 21.06 6.98 -8.62
C THR A 120 21.91 5.74 -8.32
N LEU A 121 21.31 4.55 -8.38
CA LEU A 121 22.01 3.28 -8.21
C LEU A 121 22.92 2.93 -9.40
N PHE A 122 22.85 3.66 -10.51
CA PHE A 122 23.78 3.50 -11.64
C PHE A 122 24.77 4.67 -11.72
N ASN A 123 25.96 4.42 -12.25
CA ASN A 123 26.91 5.47 -12.57
C ASN A 123 26.81 5.88 -14.05
N THR A 124 27.55 6.92 -14.43
CA THR A 124 27.57 7.44 -15.81
C THR A 124 28.11 6.44 -16.84
N LYS A 125 28.75 5.34 -16.40
CA LYS A 125 29.20 4.22 -17.24
C LYS A 125 28.18 3.06 -17.26
N ASN A 126 26.95 3.31 -16.83
CA ASN A 126 25.87 2.33 -16.71
C ASN A 126 26.23 1.10 -15.85
N LYS A 127 27.10 1.27 -14.84
CA LYS A 127 27.41 0.20 -13.88
C LYS A 127 26.61 0.39 -12.60
N PHE A 128 26.06 -0.71 -12.11
CA PHE A 128 25.36 -0.75 -10.82
C PHE A 128 26.33 -0.46 -9.67
N ARG A 129 25.91 0.39 -8.74
CA ARG A 129 26.69 0.82 -7.58
C ARG A 129 26.41 -0.11 -6.41
N THR A 130 26.92 -1.35 -6.46
CA THR A 130 26.72 -2.37 -5.41
C THR A 130 27.01 -1.87 -4.00
N ARG A 131 28.07 -1.06 -3.81
CA ARG A 131 28.39 -0.50 -2.49
C ARG A 131 27.33 0.48 -1.98
N LEU A 132 26.73 1.28 -2.87
CA LEU A 132 25.64 2.18 -2.50
C LEU A 132 24.37 1.38 -2.19
N PHE A 133 24.02 0.40 -3.02
CA PHE A 133 22.87 -0.46 -2.78
C PHE A 133 22.98 -1.16 -1.42
N ARG A 134 24.13 -1.79 -1.13
CA ARG A 134 24.42 -2.43 0.17
C ARG A 134 24.36 -1.49 1.39
N SER A 135 24.47 -0.17 1.18
CA SER A 135 24.31 0.82 2.25
C SER A 135 22.86 1.26 2.48
N LEU A 136 21.98 0.95 1.53
CA LEU A 136 20.54 1.23 1.59
C LEU A 136 19.75 0.00 2.02
N ASP A 137 20.19 -1.18 1.59
CA ASP A 137 19.60 -2.48 1.90
C ASP A 137 20.73 -3.50 2.11
N ASP A 138 20.82 -4.07 3.32
CA ASP A 138 21.84 -5.04 3.72
C ASP A 138 21.35 -6.50 3.73
N ASP A 139 20.15 -6.76 3.19
CA ASP A 139 19.61 -8.10 3.03
C ASP A 139 20.48 -8.92 2.06
N ARG A 140 21.21 -9.89 2.62
CA ARG A 140 22.12 -10.75 1.86
C ARG A 140 21.40 -11.61 0.83
N ALA A 141 20.21 -12.12 1.14
CA ALA A 141 19.48 -12.97 0.20
C ALA A 141 19.07 -12.17 -1.04
N LEU A 142 18.53 -10.97 -0.85
CA LEU A 142 18.18 -10.09 -1.96
C LEU A 142 19.41 -9.64 -2.75
N ILE A 143 20.50 -9.29 -2.07
CA ILE A 143 21.75 -8.90 -2.74
C ILE A 143 22.29 -10.05 -3.59
N ASP A 144 22.30 -11.27 -3.05
CA ASP A 144 22.78 -12.45 -3.75
C ASP A 144 21.90 -12.72 -4.98
N GLU A 145 20.57 -12.58 -4.88
CA GLU A 145 19.63 -12.72 -6.01
C GLU A 145 19.87 -11.67 -7.12
N ILE A 146 20.11 -10.41 -6.77
CA ILE A 146 20.30 -9.32 -7.76
C ILE A 146 21.66 -9.43 -8.47
N MET A 147 22.67 -10.03 -7.83
CA MET A 147 24.05 -10.07 -8.30
C MET A 147 24.41 -11.38 -9.04
N LEU A 148 23.44 -12.26 -9.28
CA LEU A 148 23.58 -13.48 -10.08
C LEU A 148 23.97 -13.17 -11.54
#